data_AF-A0A495L254-F1
#
_entry.id   AF-A0A495L254-F1
#
_cell.length_a   1.000
_cell.length_b   1.000
_cell.length_c   1.000
_cell.angle_alpha   90.00
_cell.angle_beta   90.00
_cell.angle_gamma   90.00
#
_symmetry.space_group_name_H-M   'P 1'
#
loop_
_entity.id
_entity.type
_entity.pdbx_description
1 polymer ?
#
loop_
_entity_poly.entity_id
_entity_poly.type
_entity_poly.pdbx_seq_one_letter_code
_entity_poly.pdbx_strand_id
1 'polypeptide(L)'
;MAPSDPALLAAQAPPGPAFPAAEAPPDPILVAAEASPDLLAVANAPVVWMCALGVFAVIFAQTFVYVRAARTAGPEIGMSRADLKGAYRAGAVASIGPSLAVVLVAVALLALFGTPAVLVRIGLIGSAGTETASAGIATGTAGVTLGGPGYDPSVFALAFIAMSLSGGMWMLATLLLTPVLDRGGKKLGAVDPAIMTIIPAAALLAAFSMLAVTEMPKSGVHLLTVLSSAAVMAGCLYLASALKARWLKEWALGFAIIAALAIAYLAHTA
;
A
#
# COMPACT_ATOMS: atom_id res chain seq x y z
N MET A 1 -62.61 10.33 -11.08
CA MET A 1 -62.00 9.17 -10.42
C MET A 1 -60.67 9.63 -9.87
N ALA A 2 -60.55 9.70 -8.54
CA ALA A 2 -59.54 10.45 -7.80
C ALA A 2 -58.09 9.93 -8.02
N PRO A 3 -57.06 10.79 -7.89
CA PRO A 3 -55.67 10.41 -8.07
C PRO A 3 -55.21 9.44 -6.96
N SER A 4 -54.57 8.35 -7.36
CA SER A 4 -53.98 7.34 -6.49
C SER A 4 -52.84 7.95 -5.66
N ASP A 5 -53.08 8.10 -4.36
CA ASP A 5 -52.15 8.64 -3.38
C ASP A 5 -50.93 7.70 -3.20
N PRO A 6 -49.69 8.13 -3.53
CA PRO A 6 -48.49 7.31 -3.40
C PRO A 6 -48.15 6.97 -1.94
N ALA A 7 -48.74 7.66 -0.95
CA ALA A 7 -48.55 7.33 0.46
C ALA A 7 -49.23 6.00 0.85
N LEU A 8 -50.32 5.62 0.16
CA LEU A 8 -51.08 4.42 0.46
C LEU A 8 -50.42 3.14 -0.10
N LEU A 9 -49.57 3.29 -1.13
CA LEU A 9 -48.76 2.20 -1.70
C LEU A 9 -47.53 1.85 -0.86
N ALA A 10 -47.00 2.81 -0.09
CA ALA A 10 -45.86 2.60 0.81
C ALA A 10 -46.26 1.85 2.10
N ALA A 11 -47.53 1.91 2.50
CA ALA A 11 -48.04 1.28 3.73
C ALA A 11 -48.30 -0.24 3.59
N GLN A 12 -48.18 -0.82 2.39
CA GLN A 12 -48.42 -2.25 2.12
C GLN A 12 -47.15 -3.07 1.83
N ALA A 13 -45.95 -2.47 1.93
CA ALA A 13 -44.71 -3.22 1.76
C ALA A 13 -44.42 -4.05 3.02
N PRO A 14 -44.14 -5.38 2.89
CA PRO A 14 -43.72 -6.19 4.04
C PRO A 14 -42.44 -5.62 4.65
N PRO A 15 -42.23 -5.74 5.98
CA PRO A 15 -41.00 -5.29 6.59
C PRO A 15 -39.81 -6.02 5.95
N GLY A 16 -38.85 -5.26 5.44
CA GLY A 16 -37.60 -5.81 4.91
C GLY A 16 -36.87 -6.62 5.97
N PRO A 17 -35.99 -7.56 5.57
CA PRO A 17 -35.26 -8.39 6.53
C PRO A 17 -34.52 -7.49 7.52
N ALA A 18 -34.79 -7.71 8.81
CA ALA A 18 -34.06 -7.05 9.88
C ALA A 18 -32.60 -7.49 9.78
N PHE A 19 -31.71 -6.58 9.38
CA PHE A 19 -30.28 -6.80 9.51
C PHE A 19 -29.98 -7.02 11.00
N PRO A 20 -29.33 -8.14 11.39
CA PRO A 20 -28.95 -8.35 12.77
C PRO A 20 -28.02 -7.21 13.20
N ALA A 21 -28.15 -6.80 14.47
CA ALA A 21 -27.26 -5.81 15.07
C ALA A 21 -25.80 -6.24 14.85
N ALA A 22 -24.96 -5.30 14.42
CA ALA A 22 -23.53 -5.54 14.21
C ALA A 22 -22.91 -6.03 15.52
N GLU A 23 -22.65 -7.33 15.59
CA GLU A 23 -21.89 -7.95 16.67
C GLU A 23 -20.48 -7.37 16.64
N ALA A 24 -19.90 -7.14 17.82
CA ALA A 24 -18.57 -6.55 17.95
C ALA A 24 -17.56 -7.37 17.11
N PRO A 25 -16.62 -6.72 16.41
CA PRO A 25 -15.66 -7.45 15.59
C PRO A 25 -14.92 -8.47 16.46
N PRO A 26 -14.85 -9.75 16.04
CA PRO A 26 -14.19 -10.78 16.83
C PRO A 26 -12.70 -10.45 17.01
N ASP A 27 -12.15 -10.82 18.17
CA ASP A 27 -10.75 -10.58 18.49
C ASP A 27 -9.82 -11.12 17.37
N PRO A 28 -8.88 -10.30 16.86
CA PRO A 28 -8.00 -10.70 15.75
C PRO A 28 -7.20 -11.98 16.03
N ILE A 29 -6.98 -12.31 17.30
CA ILE A 29 -6.24 -13.48 17.76
C ILE A 29 -7.08 -14.77 17.62
N LEU A 30 -8.40 -14.70 17.79
CA LEU A 30 -9.30 -15.85 17.66
C LEU A 30 -9.59 -16.20 16.19
N VAL A 31 -9.61 -15.21 15.30
CA VAL A 31 -9.77 -15.41 13.85
C VAL A 31 -8.59 -16.22 13.27
N ALA A 32 -7.39 -16.06 13.83
CA ALA A 32 -6.22 -16.85 13.43
C ALA A 32 -6.33 -18.35 13.76
N ALA A 33 -7.23 -18.74 14.68
CA ALA A 33 -7.40 -20.13 15.11
C ALA A 33 -8.35 -20.95 14.21
N GLU A 34 -9.11 -20.31 13.31
CA GLU A 34 -10.07 -20.99 12.41
C GLU A 34 -9.59 -21.13 10.95
N ALA A 35 -8.33 -20.80 10.64
CA ALA A 35 -7.75 -21.21 9.38
C ALA A 35 -7.67 -22.75 9.35
N SER A 36 -8.47 -23.40 8.51
CA SER A 36 -8.50 -24.87 8.43
C SER A 36 -7.08 -25.39 8.17
N PRO A 37 -6.60 -26.43 8.86
CA PRO A 37 -5.23 -26.94 8.70
C PRO A 37 -4.87 -27.29 7.24
N ASP A 38 -5.87 -27.65 6.42
CA ASP A 38 -5.71 -27.86 4.97
C ASP A 38 -5.37 -26.59 4.19
N LEU A 39 -5.87 -25.42 4.63
CA LEU A 39 -5.63 -24.13 3.97
C LEU A 39 -4.16 -23.70 4.12
N LEU A 40 -3.61 -23.84 5.33
CA LEU A 40 -2.20 -23.55 5.61
C LEU A 40 -1.26 -24.56 4.93
N ALA A 41 -1.68 -25.81 4.77
CA ALA A 41 -0.93 -26.81 4.03
C ALA A 41 -0.83 -26.47 2.53
N VAL A 42 -1.93 -26.01 1.93
CA VAL A 42 -1.94 -25.53 0.53
C VAL A 42 -1.13 -24.24 0.38
N ALA A 43 -1.28 -23.29 1.31
CA ALA A 43 -0.56 -22.02 1.29
C ALA A 43 0.97 -22.20 1.37
N ASN A 44 1.45 -23.21 2.11
CA ASN A 44 2.88 -23.51 2.27
C ASN A 44 3.40 -24.60 1.32
N ALA A 45 2.65 -24.92 0.25
CA ALA A 45 3.07 -25.94 -0.70
C ALA A 45 4.44 -25.58 -1.33
N PRO A 46 5.33 -26.57 -1.57
CA PRO A 46 6.67 -26.34 -2.12
C PRO A 46 6.68 -25.55 -3.43
N VAL A 47 5.63 -25.68 -4.25
CA VAL A 47 5.50 -24.95 -5.51
C VAL A 47 5.36 -23.44 -5.30
N VAL A 48 4.63 -23.01 -4.26
CA VAL A 48 4.44 -21.58 -3.94
C VAL A 48 5.75 -20.98 -3.42
N TRP A 49 6.53 -21.77 -2.66
CA TRP A 49 7.88 -21.40 -2.25
C TRP A 49 8.84 -21.24 -3.42
N MET A 50 8.83 -22.15 -4.41
CA MET A 50 9.66 -22.01 -5.60
C MET A 50 9.28 -20.74 -6.40
N CYS A 51 7.99 -20.44 -6.54
CA CYS A 51 7.52 -19.20 -7.14
C CYS A 51 8.02 -17.98 -6.36
N ALA A 52 7.94 -18.01 -5.02
CA ALA A 52 8.44 -16.94 -4.17
C ALA A 52 9.94 -16.70 -4.35
N LEU A 53 10.75 -17.75 -4.32
CA LEU A 53 12.20 -17.66 -4.55
C LEU A 53 12.52 -17.14 -5.96
N GLY A 54 11.75 -17.55 -6.97
CA GLY A 54 11.87 -17.05 -8.33
C GLY A 54 11.63 -15.53 -8.42
N VAL A 55 10.59 -15.03 -7.75
CA VAL A 55 10.30 -13.59 -7.68
C VAL A 55 11.44 -12.82 -7.02
N PHE A 56 11.97 -13.29 -5.88
CA PHE A 56 13.13 -12.66 -5.24
C PHE A 56 14.35 -12.65 -6.14
N ALA A 57 14.63 -13.75 -6.85
CA ALA A 57 15.75 -13.82 -7.78
C ALA A 57 15.64 -12.74 -8.88
N VAL A 58 14.43 -12.52 -9.42
CA VAL A 58 14.16 -11.45 -10.40
C VAL A 58 14.38 -10.07 -9.79
N ILE A 59 13.90 -9.83 -8.56
CA ILE A 59 14.08 -8.54 -7.87
C ILE A 59 15.57 -8.24 -7.66
N PHE A 60 16.36 -9.21 -7.22
CA PHE A 60 17.81 -9.05 -7.06
C PHE A 60 18.50 -8.79 -8.39
N ALA A 61 18.12 -9.53 -9.44
CA ALA A 61 18.65 -9.31 -10.79
C ALA A 61 18.34 -7.90 -11.31
N GLN A 62 17.07 -7.45 -11.21
CA GLN A 62 16.64 -6.12 -11.62
C GLN A 62 17.38 -5.02 -10.84
N THR A 63 17.53 -5.19 -9.52
CA THR A 63 18.29 -4.26 -8.67
C THR A 63 19.72 -4.10 -9.18
N PHE A 64 20.41 -5.22 -9.47
CA PHE A 64 21.77 -5.18 -10.00
C PHE A 64 21.84 -4.50 -11.38
N VAL A 65 20.91 -4.83 -12.28
CA VAL A 65 20.82 -4.23 -13.62
C VAL A 65 20.61 -2.72 -13.53
N TYR A 66 19.71 -2.23 -12.66
CA TYR A 66 19.45 -0.80 -12.51
C TYR A 66 20.61 -0.05 -11.87
N VAL A 67 21.24 -0.61 -10.83
CA VAL A 67 22.43 0.01 -10.23
C VAL A 67 23.57 0.09 -11.25
N ARG A 68 23.74 -0.95 -12.08
CA ARG A 68 24.71 -0.94 -13.18
C ARG A 68 24.35 0.11 -14.23
N ALA A 69 23.10 0.15 -14.68
CA ALA A 69 22.62 1.09 -15.69
C ALA A 69 22.81 2.55 -15.23
N ALA A 70 22.42 2.88 -13.99
CA ALA A 70 22.58 4.22 -13.44
C ALA A 70 24.06 4.62 -13.28
N ARG A 71 24.97 3.67 -12.98
CA ARG A 71 26.41 3.95 -12.95
C ARG A 71 27.02 4.21 -14.33
N THR A 72 26.47 3.59 -15.37
CA THR A 72 26.94 3.77 -16.75
C THR A 72 26.36 5.04 -17.39
N ALA A 73 25.07 5.32 -17.17
CA ALA A 73 24.38 6.47 -17.76
C ALA A 73 24.59 7.79 -16.97
N GLY A 74 24.84 7.72 -15.66
CA GLY A 74 25.05 8.91 -14.81
C GLY A 74 26.14 9.88 -15.32
N PRO A 75 27.32 9.40 -15.75
CA PRO A 75 28.35 10.26 -16.33
C PRO A 75 27.91 11.01 -17.59
N GLU A 76 27.02 10.43 -18.41
CA GLU A 76 26.54 11.06 -19.65
C GLU A 76 25.68 12.30 -19.40
N ILE A 77 25.08 12.39 -18.20
CA ILE A 77 24.27 13.53 -17.75
C ILE A 77 25.00 14.41 -16.73
N GLY A 78 26.32 14.26 -16.58
CA GLY A 78 27.15 15.08 -15.69
C GLY A 78 27.03 14.75 -14.20
N MET A 79 26.42 13.62 -13.81
CA MET A 79 26.40 13.18 -12.42
C MET A 79 27.75 12.58 -12.01
N SER A 80 28.35 13.10 -10.94
CA SER A 80 29.58 12.53 -10.39
C SER A 80 29.29 11.20 -9.66
N ARG A 81 30.33 10.41 -9.43
CA ARG A 81 30.22 9.21 -8.57
C ARG A 81 29.81 9.54 -7.13
N ALA A 82 30.16 10.74 -6.65
CA ALA A 82 29.76 11.20 -5.33
C ALA A 82 28.25 11.49 -5.28
N ASP A 83 27.69 12.09 -6.35
CA ASP A 83 26.25 12.36 -6.45
C ASP A 83 25.44 11.07 -6.50
N LEU A 84 25.89 10.09 -7.30
CA LEU A 84 25.28 8.76 -7.34
C LEU A 84 25.30 8.09 -5.96
N LYS A 85 26.44 8.12 -5.25
CA LYS A 85 26.55 7.55 -3.90
C LYS A 85 25.63 8.26 -2.91
N GLY A 86 25.53 9.59 -3.00
CA GLY A 86 24.60 10.39 -2.21
C GLY A 86 23.14 10.01 -2.47
N ALA A 87 22.76 9.90 -3.74
CA ALA A 87 21.41 9.50 -4.16
C ALA A 87 21.04 8.09 -3.66
N TYR A 88 21.95 7.12 -3.79
CA TYR A 88 21.72 5.77 -3.27
C TYR A 88 21.56 5.74 -1.75
N ARG A 89 22.39 6.48 -1.02
CA ARG A 89 22.28 6.56 0.45
C ARG A 89 20.95 7.19 0.86
N ALA A 90 20.61 8.33 0.26
CA ALA A 90 19.36 9.02 0.54
C ALA A 90 18.14 8.14 0.22
N GLY A 91 18.16 7.45 -0.93
CA GLY A 91 17.10 6.50 -1.31
C GLY A 91 17.01 5.31 -0.36
N ALA A 92 18.14 4.72 0.05
CA ALA A 92 18.16 3.63 1.01
C ALA A 92 17.57 4.04 2.36
N VAL A 93 17.98 5.20 2.90
CA VAL A 93 17.44 5.72 4.16
C VAL A 93 15.95 6.05 4.04
N ALA A 94 15.54 6.70 2.94
CA ALA A 94 14.14 7.06 2.69
C ALA A 94 13.23 5.82 2.56
N SER A 95 13.76 4.69 2.09
CA SER A 95 13.01 3.44 1.93
C SER A 95 12.69 2.71 3.23
N ILE A 96 13.43 2.99 4.32
CA ILE A 96 13.25 2.32 5.63
C ILE A 96 11.82 2.56 6.15
N GLY A 97 11.35 3.81 6.11
CA GLY A 97 10.05 4.18 6.62
C GLY A 97 8.89 3.40 6.00
N PRO A 98 8.69 3.49 4.67
CA PRO A 98 7.67 2.72 3.97
C PRO A 98 7.83 1.20 4.16
N SER A 99 9.06 0.69 4.22
CA SER A 99 9.32 -0.74 4.44
C SER A 99 8.82 -1.23 5.80
N LEU A 100 9.02 -0.44 6.87
CA LEU A 100 8.50 -0.78 8.21
C LEU A 100 6.98 -0.83 8.24
N ALA A 101 6.31 0.10 7.56
CA ALA A 101 4.85 0.07 7.44
C ALA A 101 4.36 -1.20 6.71
N VAL A 102 5.05 -1.60 5.64
CA VAL A 102 4.74 -2.85 4.92
C VAL A 102 4.98 -4.07 5.80
N VAL A 103 6.03 -4.10 6.64
CA VAL A 103 6.28 -5.21 7.57
C VAL A 103 5.12 -5.41 8.54
N LEU A 104 4.53 -4.34 9.07
CA LEU A 104 3.36 -4.45 9.97
C LEU A 104 2.15 -5.08 9.27
N VAL A 105 1.90 -4.68 8.02
CA VAL A 105 0.84 -5.29 7.21
C VAL A 105 1.16 -6.76 6.88
N ALA A 106 2.43 -7.07 6.60
CA ALA A 106 2.89 -8.42 6.30
C ALA A 106 2.60 -9.37 7.47
N VAL A 107 2.87 -8.95 8.71
CA VAL A 107 2.59 -9.76 9.91
C VAL A 107 1.10 -10.10 10.01
N ALA A 108 0.20 -9.15 9.73
CA ALA A 108 -1.24 -9.42 9.71
C ALA A 108 -1.62 -10.41 8.61
N LEU A 109 -1.03 -10.28 7.41
CA LEU A 109 -1.33 -11.16 6.27
C LEU A 109 -0.75 -12.57 6.41
N LEU A 110 0.28 -12.78 7.25
CA LEU A 110 0.88 -14.12 7.47
C LEU A 110 -0.14 -15.12 8.00
N ALA A 111 -1.02 -14.68 8.91
CA ALA A 111 -2.07 -15.53 9.46
C ALA A 111 -3.14 -15.90 8.43
N LEU A 112 -3.37 -15.05 7.42
CA LEU A 112 -4.42 -15.23 6.41
C LEU A 112 -3.95 -15.99 5.17
N PHE A 113 -2.71 -15.76 4.74
CA PHE A 113 -2.21 -16.22 3.44
C PHE A 113 -1.01 -17.17 3.53
N GLY A 114 -0.42 -17.33 4.70
CA GLY A 114 0.81 -18.11 4.88
C GLY A 114 2.06 -17.39 4.37
N THR A 115 3.23 -17.96 4.66
CA THR A 115 4.52 -17.31 4.45
C THR A 115 4.87 -17.03 2.98
N PRO A 116 4.82 -18.00 2.04
CA PRO A 116 5.33 -17.77 0.69
C PRO A 116 4.45 -16.80 -0.11
N ALA A 117 3.13 -16.81 0.13
CA ALA A 117 2.20 -15.84 -0.44
C ALA A 117 2.56 -14.41 0.01
N VAL A 118 2.67 -14.16 1.32
CA VAL A 118 3.02 -12.83 1.84
C VAL A 118 4.37 -12.36 1.32
N LEU A 119 5.36 -13.25 1.28
CA LEU A 119 6.72 -12.95 0.80
C LEU A 119 6.74 -12.43 -0.65
N VAL A 120 5.99 -13.05 -1.56
CA VAL A 120 5.87 -12.58 -2.95
C VAL A 120 5.24 -11.19 -3.00
N ARG A 121 4.25 -10.95 -2.15
CA ARG A 121 3.41 -9.74 -2.21
C ARG A 121 4.08 -8.53 -1.61
N ILE A 122 4.83 -8.68 -0.52
CA ILE A 122 5.64 -7.58 0.03
C ILE A 122 6.87 -7.26 -0.85
N GLY A 123 7.34 -8.22 -1.64
CA GLY A 123 8.50 -8.06 -2.52
C GLY A 123 8.19 -7.46 -3.89
N LEU A 124 6.95 -7.61 -4.38
CA LEU A 124 6.53 -7.06 -5.67
C LEU A 124 6.04 -5.62 -5.57
N ILE A 125 6.08 -4.92 -6.70
CA ILE A 125 5.53 -3.57 -6.81
C ILE A 125 4.00 -3.66 -6.66
N GLY A 126 3.53 -3.25 -5.49
CA GLY A 126 2.13 -3.20 -5.09
C GLY A 126 2.06 -2.63 -3.66
N SER A 127 0.98 -1.92 -3.33
CA SER A 127 0.74 -1.49 -1.95
C SER A 127 0.06 -2.62 -1.21
N ALA A 128 0.68 -3.13 -0.15
CA ALA A 128 0.07 -4.16 0.70
C ALA A 128 -1.36 -3.76 1.15
N GLY A 129 -1.60 -2.46 1.37
CA GLY A 129 -2.93 -1.93 1.65
C GLY A 129 -3.91 -2.06 0.46
N THR A 130 -3.50 -1.70 -0.75
CA THR A 130 -4.32 -1.83 -1.97
C THR A 130 -4.65 -3.29 -2.28
N GLU A 131 -3.69 -4.17 -2.07
CA GLU A 131 -3.85 -5.60 -2.30
C GLU A 131 -4.80 -6.22 -1.26
N THR A 132 -4.64 -5.86 0.02
CA THR A 132 -5.56 -6.26 1.09
C THR A 132 -6.98 -5.75 0.82
N ALA A 133 -7.13 -4.51 0.34
CA ALA A 133 -8.42 -3.97 -0.06
C ALA A 133 -9.03 -4.74 -1.23
N SER A 134 -8.21 -5.12 -2.23
CA SER A 134 -8.64 -5.95 -3.36
C SER A 134 -9.11 -7.33 -2.90
N ALA A 135 -8.39 -7.94 -1.95
CA ALA A 135 -8.79 -9.21 -1.33
C ALA A 135 -10.13 -9.07 -0.61
N GLY A 136 -10.31 -8.04 0.21
CA GLY A 136 -11.57 -7.80 0.93
C GLY A 136 -12.76 -7.55 0.01
N ILE A 137 -12.56 -6.82 -1.10
CA ILE A 137 -13.60 -6.66 -2.13
C ILE A 137 -13.94 -8.01 -2.77
N ALA A 138 -12.95 -8.82 -3.09
CA ALA A 138 -13.14 -10.11 -3.74
C ALA A 138 -13.81 -11.15 -2.82
N THR A 139 -13.44 -11.24 -1.54
CA THR A 139 -14.16 -12.11 -0.60
C THR A 139 -15.58 -11.59 -0.35
N GLY A 140 -15.75 -10.26 -0.35
CA GLY A 140 -17.06 -9.60 -0.25
C GLY A 140 -18.03 -9.98 -1.37
N THR A 141 -17.55 -10.25 -2.59
CA THR A 141 -18.43 -10.75 -3.68
C THR A 141 -18.89 -12.19 -3.45
N ALA A 142 -18.16 -12.97 -2.65
CA ALA A 142 -18.55 -14.29 -2.18
C ALA A 142 -19.38 -14.26 -0.90
N GLY A 143 -19.69 -13.08 -0.35
CA GLY A 143 -20.44 -12.92 0.91
C GLY A 143 -19.64 -13.27 2.16
N VAL A 144 -18.31 -13.38 2.05
CA VAL A 144 -17.42 -13.82 3.13
C VAL A 144 -16.47 -12.69 3.51
N THR A 145 -16.29 -12.47 4.81
CA THR A 145 -15.28 -11.54 5.32
C THR A 145 -13.90 -12.18 5.25
N LEU A 146 -12.89 -11.41 4.86
CA LEU A 146 -11.52 -11.91 4.75
C LEU A 146 -11.03 -12.49 6.09
N GLY A 147 -10.68 -13.78 6.09
CA GLY A 147 -10.27 -14.53 7.29
C GLY A 147 -11.41 -14.91 8.24
N GLY A 148 -12.66 -14.54 7.96
CA GLY A 148 -13.82 -14.84 8.80
C GLY A 148 -14.45 -16.21 8.56
N PRO A 149 -15.58 -16.51 9.22
CA PRO A 149 -16.32 -17.76 9.05
C PRO A 149 -16.70 -17.98 7.58
N GLY A 150 -16.40 -19.17 7.05
CA GLY A 150 -16.63 -19.50 5.63
C GLY A 150 -15.47 -19.16 4.70
N TYR A 151 -14.30 -18.78 5.22
CA TYR A 151 -13.08 -18.60 4.43
C TYR A 151 -12.47 -19.94 4.00
N ASP A 152 -13.07 -20.54 2.98
CA ASP A 152 -12.68 -21.84 2.42
C ASP A 152 -11.58 -21.71 1.33
N PRO A 153 -11.02 -22.84 0.82
CA PRO A 153 -9.98 -22.82 -0.21
C PRO A 153 -10.36 -22.10 -1.51
N SER A 154 -11.65 -22.05 -1.86
CA SER A 154 -12.14 -21.37 -3.07
C SER A 154 -12.19 -19.86 -2.89
N VAL A 155 -12.64 -19.38 -1.73
CA VAL A 155 -12.62 -17.97 -1.35
C VAL A 155 -11.19 -17.47 -1.18
N PHE A 156 -10.31 -18.31 -0.62
CA PHE A 156 -8.87 -18.07 -0.57
C PHE A 156 -8.28 -17.88 -1.98
N ALA A 157 -8.58 -18.79 -2.91
CA ALA A 157 -8.08 -18.70 -4.28
C ALA A 157 -8.60 -17.44 -4.99
N LEU A 158 -9.87 -17.08 -4.78
CA LEU A 158 -10.47 -15.85 -5.29
C LEU A 158 -9.75 -14.61 -4.78
N ALA A 159 -9.53 -14.51 -3.46
CA ALA A 159 -8.78 -13.42 -2.84
C ALA A 159 -7.35 -13.34 -3.37
N PHE A 160 -6.66 -14.48 -3.46
CA PHE A 160 -5.29 -14.58 -3.92
C PHE A 160 -5.13 -14.18 -5.40
N ILE A 161 -6.09 -14.54 -6.25
CA ILE A 161 -6.13 -14.13 -7.66
C ILE A 161 -6.42 -12.64 -7.79
N ALA A 162 -7.41 -12.11 -7.07
CA ALA A 162 -7.74 -10.69 -7.09
C ALA A 162 -6.54 -9.82 -6.66
N MET A 163 -5.85 -10.24 -5.60
CA MET A 163 -4.56 -9.70 -5.20
C MET A 163 -3.55 -9.77 -6.37
N SER A 164 -3.31 -10.95 -6.93
CA SER A 164 -2.37 -11.17 -8.02
C SER A 164 -2.61 -10.24 -9.21
N LEU A 165 -3.86 -10.07 -9.64
CA LEU A 165 -4.23 -9.12 -10.69
C LEU A 165 -4.00 -7.67 -10.28
N SER A 166 -4.33 -7.28 -9.06
CA SER A 166 -4.16 -5.90 -8.58
C SER A 166 -2.72 -5.40 -8.75
N GLY A 167 -1.72 -6.21 -8.36
CA GLY A 167 -0.30 -5.90 -8.57
C GLY A 167 0.17 -6.09 -10.02
N GLY A 168 -0.22 -7.19 -10.67
CA GLY A 168 0.21 -7.51 -12.04
C GLY A 168 -0.31 -6.52 -13.08
N MET A 169 -1.55 -6.06 -12.94
CA MET A 169 -2.16 -5.09 -13.86
C MET A 169 -1.50 -3.71 -13.74
N TRP A 170 -0.98 -3.34 -12.56
CA TRP A 170 -0.19 -2.13 -12.43
C TRP A 170 1.08 -2.19 -13.28
N MET A 171 1.81 -3.31 -13.24
CA MET A 171 2.98 -3.53 -14.08
C MET A 171 2.64 -3.50 -15.57
N LEU A 172 1.56 -4.16 -15.97
CA LEU A 172 1.08 -4.11 -17.35
C LEU A 172 0.74 -2.67 -17.78
N ALA A 173 0.03 -1.92 -16.94
CA ALA A 173 -0.27 -0.52 -17.18
C ALA A 173 1.01 0.31 -17.34
N THR A 174 2.01 0.13 -16.47
CA THR A 174 3.30 0.84 -16.65
C THR A 174 3.95 0.48 -17.98
N LEU A 175 4.01 -0.80 -18.36
CA LEU A 175 4.60 -1.23 -19.63
C LEU A 175 3.90 -0.59 -20.85
N LEU A 176 2.57 -0.51 -20.82
CA LEU A 176 1.77 0.05 -21.91
C LEU A 176 1.81 1.58 -21.93
N LEU A 177 1.80 2.24 -20.76
CA LEU A 177 1.72 3.70 -20.64
C LEU A 177 3.09 4.38 -20.69
N THR A 178 4.20 3.73 -20.29
CA THR A 178 5.55 4.33 -20.38
C THR A 178 5.89 4.94 -21.75
N PRO A 179 5.65 4.27 -22.90
CA PRO A 179 5.93 4.89 -24.20
C PRO A 179 5.02 6.11 -24.50
N VAL A 180 3.80 6.11 -23.98
CA VAL A 180 2.88 7.26 -24.09
C VAL A 180 3.38 8.43 -23.24
N LEU A 181 3.81 8.13 -22.01
CA LEU A 181 4.39 9.11 -21.08
C LEU A 181 5.70 9.70 -21.61
N ASP A 182 6.57 8.90 -22.24
CA ASP A 182 7.81 9.40 -22.86
C ASP A 182 7.50 10.37 -24.02
N ARG A 183 6.56 10.03 -24.89
CA ARG A 183 6.10 10.92 -25.98
C ARG A 183 5.48 12.21 -25.43
N GLY A 184 4.65 12.09 -24.39
CA GLY A 184 4.05 13.24 -23.71
C GLY A 184 5.10 14.12 -23.04
N GLY A 185 6.05 13.51 -22.33
CA GLY A 185 7.15 14.18 -21.65
C GLY A 185 8.02 14.99 -22.61
N LYS A 186 8.40 14.40 -23.76
CA LYS A 186 9.15 15.12 -24.81
C LYS A 186 8.41 16.33 -25.35
N LYS A 187 7.09 16.23 -25.56
CA LYS A 187 6.26 17.36 -26.01
C LYS A 187 6.16 18.46 -24.95
N LEU A 188 5.91 18.08 -23.70
CA LEU A 188 5.77 19.03 -22.59
C LEU A 188 7.09 19.71 -22.24
N GLY A 189 8.20 18.96 -22.24
CA GLY A 189 9.54 19.50 -22.01
C GLY A 189 10.03 20.44 -23.10
N ALA A 190 9.54 20.30 -24.34
CA ALA A 190 9.82 21.24 -25.42
C ALA A 190 9.12 22.59 -25.23
N VAL A 191 8.04 22.64 -24.44
CA VAL A 191 7.34 23.89 -24.10
C VAL A 191 8.01 24.58 -22.93
N ASP A 192 8.21 23.85 -21.83
CA ASP A 192 8.93 24.34 -20.66
C ASP A 192 9.61 23.17 -19.91
N PRO A 193 10.96 23.18 -19.79
CA PRO A 193 11.70 22.17 -19.03
C PRO A 193 11.24 22.03 -17.57
N ALA A 194 10.70 23.08 -16.95
CA ALA A 194 10.23 23.02 -15.56
C ALA A 194 9.01 22.11 -15.37
N ILE A 195 8.21 21.89 -16.43
CA ILE A 195 7.05 20.99 -16.38
C ILE A 195 7.48 19.55 -16.04
N MET A 196 8.69 19.15 -16.44
CA MET A 196 9.25 17.81 -16.18
C MET A 196 9.58 17.56 -14.70
N THR A 197 9.66 18.60 -13.88
CA THR A 197 9.85 18.46 -12.43
C THR A 197 8.55 18.70 -11.65
N ILE A 198 7.72 19.62 -12.12
CA ILE A 198 6.48 20.01 -11.44
C ILE A 198 5.42 18.92 -11.51
N ILE A 199 5.17 18.31 -12.69
CA ILE A 199 4.11 17.30 -12.85
C ILE A 199 4.37 16.08 -11.94
N PRO A 200 5.57 15.46 -11.94
CA PRO A 200 5.83 14.33 -11.05
C PRO A 200 5.71 14.70 -9.56
N ALA A 201 6.18 15.90 -9.18
CA ALA A 201 6.06 16.37 -7.80
C ALA A 201 4.59 16.57 -7.38
N ALA A 202 3.78 17.19 -8.24
CA ALA A 202 2.35 17.39 -8.00
C ALA A 202 1.60 16.05 -7.95
N ALA A 203 1.94 15.09 -8.81
CA ALA A 203 1.35 13.76 -8.82
C ALA A 203 1.64 12.99 -7.52
N LEU A 204 2.89 13.02 -7.03
CA LEU A 204 3.27 12.41 -5.76
C LEU A 204 2.57 13.07 -4.58
N LEU A 205 2.50 14.41 -4.56
CA LEU A 205 1.78 15.14 -3.53
C LEU A 205 0.30 14.77 -3.52
N ALA A 206 -0.36 14.78 -4.69
CA ALA A 206 -1.76 14.40 -4.82
C ALA A 206 -2.02 12.95 -4.38
N ALA A 207 -1.15 12.01 -4.75
CA ALA A 207 -1.27 10.61 -4.35
C ALA A 207 -1.20 10.43 -2.82
N PHE A 208 -0.21 11.02 -2.17
CA PHE A 208 -0.09 10.94 -0.70
C PHE A 208 -1.18 11.72 0.03
N SER A 209 -1.61 12.87 -0.50
CA SER A 209 -2.74 13.62 0.05
C SER A 209 -4.04 12.83 -0.04
N MET A 210 -4.31 12.16 -1.15
CA MET A 210 -5.48 11.28 -1.29
C MET A 210 -5.45 10.18 -0.24
N LEU A 211 -4.31 9.48 -0.07
CA LEU A 211 -4.16 8.45 0.96
C LEU A 211 -4.39 8.99 2.37
N ALA A 212 -3.85 10.17 2.69
CA ALA A 212 -4.09 10.79 3.99
C ALA A 212 -5.58 11.11 4.20
N VAL A 213 -6.25 11.67 3.19
CA VAL A 213 -7.66 12.05 3.25
C VAL A 213 -8.59 10.85 3.32
N THR A 214 -8.24 9.72 2.69
CA THR A 214 -9.05 8.51 2.79
C THR A 214 -8.96 7.83 4.16
N GLU A 215 -7.86 8.02 4.89
CA GLU A 215 -7.67 7.43 6.22
C GLU A 215 -8.17 8.32 7.36
N MET A 216 -8.10 9.65 7.22
CA MET A 216 -8.50 10.61 8.26
C MET A 216 -9.93 10.42 8.83
N PRO A 217 -10.97 10.14 8.02
CA PRO A 217 -12.34 10.01 8.51
C PRO A 217 -12.62 8.72 9.29
N LYS A 218 -11.71 7.73 9.25
CA LYS A 218 -11.98 6.40 9.81
C LYS A 218 -12.03 6.39 11.33
N SER A 219 -11.20 7.19 12.00
CA SER A 219 -11.22 7.32 13.47
C SER A 219 -10.43 8.55 13.94
N GLY A 220 -10.68 8.98 15.18
CA GLY A 220 -9.89 10.03 15.83
C GLY A 220 -8.40 9.68 15.95
N VAL A 221 -8.06 8.39 16.08
CA VAL A 221 -6.67 7.91 16.11
C VAL A 221 -6.00 8.12 14.76
N HIS A 222 -6.69 7.87 13.64
CA HIS A 222 -6.14 8.15 12.30
C HIS A 222 -5.84 9.63 12.11
N LEU A 223 -6.76 10.53 12.51
CA LEU A 223 -6.53 11.97 12.45
C LEU A 223 -5.34 12.40 13.31
N LEU A 224 -5.24 11.91 14.55
CA LEU A 224 -4.12 12.18 15.45
C LEU A 224 -2.79 11.68 14.86
N THR A 225 -2.79 10.51 14.22
CA THR A 225 -1.62 9.91 13.57
C THR A 225 -1.15 10.78 12.40
N VAL A 226 -2.07 11.28 11.58
CA VAL A 226 -1.72 12.20 10.47
C VAL A 226 -1.15 13.51 10.99
N LEU A 227 -1.80 14.13 11.98
CA LEU A 227 -1.37 15.42 12.54
C LEU A 227 -0.01 15.33 13.24
N SER A 228 0.21 14.27 14.02
CA SER A 228 1.50 14.04 14.69
C SER A 228 2.62 13.76 13.70
N SER A 229 2.38 12.94 12.68
CA SER A 229 3.34 12.71 11.58
C SER A 229 3.70 14.02 10.87
N ALA A 230 2.70 14.86 10.57
CA ALA A 230 2.91 16.16 9.94
C ALA A 230 3.73 17.11 10.83
N ALA A 231 3.43 17.17 12.13
CA ALA A 231 4.18 17.99 13.08
C ALA A 231 5.64 17.55 13.22
N VAL A 232 5.91 16.25 13.33
CA VAL A 232 7.28 15.71 13.43
C VAL A 232 8.06 15.97 12.15
N MET A 233 7.45 15.76 10.98
CA MET A 233 8.06 16.06 9.68
C MET A 233 8.40 17.56 9.56
N ALA A 234 7.44 18.44 9.86
CA ALA A 234 7.65 19.89 9.81
C ALA A 234 8.76 20.32 10.78
N GLY A 235 8.77 19.79 12.01
CA GLY A 235 9.81 20.04 13.00
C GLY A 235 11.20 19.59 12.53
N CYS A 236 11.31 18.37 11.97
CA CYS A 236 12.57 17.87 11.41
C CYS A 236 13.07 18.74 10.26
N LEU A 237 12.20 19.13 9.33
CA LEU A 237 12.56 19.96 8.18
C LEU A 237 12.95 21.39 8.59
N TYR A 238 12.24 21.97 9.54
CA TYR A 238 12.56 23.28 10.11
C TYR A 238 13.91 23.25 10.85
N LEU A 239 14.13 22.25 11.69
CA LEU A 239 15.39 22.13 12.42
C LEU A 239 16.55 21.81 11.47
N ALA A 240 16.29 21.06 10.39
CA ALA A 240 17.30 20.78 9.37
C ALA A 240 17.70 22.04 8.57
N SER A 241 16.78 22.97 8.35
CA SER A 241 17.09 24.25 7.70
C SER A 241 17.79 25.21 8.65
N ALA A 242 17.35 25.30 9.91
CA ALA A 242 17.96 26.13 10.94
C ALA A 242 19.39 25.70 11.28
N LEU A 243 19.63 24.40 11.48
CA LEU A 243 20.94 23.84 11.84
C LEU A 243 21.81 23.49 10.63
N LYS A 244 21.32 23.71 9.40
CA LYS A 244 21.94 23.25 8.14
C LYS A 244 22.30 21.75 8.14
N ALA A 245 21.59 20.97 8.94
CA ALA A 245 21.83 19.54 9.15
C ALA A 245 21.18 18.72 8.02
N ARG A 246 21.90 18.48 6.92
CA ARG A 246 21.38 17.74 5.75
C ARG A 246 20.92 16.33 6.09
N TRP A 247 21.54 15.67 7.06
CA TRP A 247 21.15 14.34 7.53
C TRP A 247 19.72 14.33 8.08
N LEU A 248 19.29 15.39 8.77
CA LEU A 248 17.96 15.43 9.37
C LEU A 248 16.85 15.45 8.29
N LYS A 249 17.14 15.98 7.10
CA LYS A 249 16.24 15.88 5.94
C LYS A 249 16.16 14.45 5.39
N GLU A 250 17.27 13.72 5.40
CA GLU A 250 17.33 12.31 4.95
C GLU A 250 16.51 11.40 5.90
N TRP A 251 16.50 11.71 7.21
CA TRP A 251 15.84 10.89 8.24
C TRP A 251 14.43 11.36 8.65
N ALA A 252 13.99 12.55 8.21
CA ALA A 252 12.72 13.15 8.63
C ALA A 252 11.52 12.22 8.41
N LEU A 253 11.49 11.50 7.29
CA LEU A 253 10.44 10.52 6.98
C LEU A 253 10.41 9.36 7.98
N GLY A 254 11.58 8.82 8.33
CA GLY A 254 11.69 7.72 9.29
C GLY A 254 11.23 8.14 10.69
N PHE A 255 11.66 9.32 11.15
CA PHE A 255 11.23 9.86 12.44
C PHE A 255 9.73 10.11 12.50
N ALA A 256 9.14 10.66 11.42
CA ALA A 256 7.71 10.90 11.34
C ALA A 256 6.92 9.59 11.48
N ILE A 257 7.33 8.52 10.80
CA ILE A 257 6.65 7.21 10.85
C ILE A 257 6.77 6.58 12.24
N ILE A 258 7.96 6.53 12.83
CA ILE A 258 8.17 5.91 14.14
C ILE A 258 7.40 6.67 15.22
N ALA A 259 7.46 8.00 15.22
CA ALA A 259 6.74 8.82 16.19
C ALA A 259 5.22 8.69 16.03
N ALA A 260 4.72 8.72 14.79
CA ALA A 260 3.29 8.55 14.51
C ALA A 260 2.77 7.18 14.94
N LEU A 261 3.53 6.10 14.69
CA LEU A 261 3.18 4.75 15.15
C LEU A 261 3.16 4.65 16.68
N ALA A 262 4.13 5.25 17.37
CA ALA A 262 4.14 5.26 18.84
C ALA A 262 2.93 6.00 19.42
N ILE A 263 2.58 7.16 18.84
CA ILE A 263 1.41 7.94 19.24
C ILE A 263 0.11 7.20 18.93
N ALA A 264 0.01 6.59 17.75
CA ALA A 264 -1.15 5.79 17.36
C ALA A 264 -1.36 4.62 18.32
N TYR A 265 -0.29 3.91 18.69
CA TYR A 265 -0.34 2.82 19.65
C TYR A 265 -0.85 3.29 21.02
N LEU A 266 -0.27 4.35 21.57
CA LEU A 266 -0.69 4.90 22.86
C LEU A 266 -2.16 5.37 22.84
N ALA A 267 -2.57 6.04 21.76
CA ALA A 267 -3.94 6.54 21.60
C ALA A 267 -4.96 5.42 21.32
N HIS A 268 -4.52 4.26 20.84
CA HIS A 268 -5.37 3.09 20.66
C HIS A 268 -5.53 2.29 21.96
N THR A 269 -4.53 2.31 22.84
CA THR A 269 -4.54 1.60 24.12
C THR A 269 -5.14 2.39 25.30
N ALA A 270 -5.44 3.68 25.09
CA ALA A 270 -6.02 4.58 26.09
C ALA A 270 -7.53 4.72 25.92
#